data_AF-A0A1C4UNJ8-F1
#
_entry.id   AF-A0A1C4UNJ8-F1
#
_cell.length_a   1.000
_cell.length_b   1.000
_cell.length_c   1.000
_cell.angle_alpha   90.00
_cell.angle_beta   90.00
_cell.angle_gamma   90.00
#
_symmetry.space_group_name_H-M   'P 1'
#
loop_
_entity.id
_entity.type
_entity.pdbx_description
1 polymer ?
#
loop_
_entity_poly.entity_id
_entity_poly.type
_entity_poly.pdbx_seq_one_letter_code
_entity_poly.pdbx_strand_id
1 'polypeptide(L)'
;MESAPSAPRLRISLCVVDGLFPGHRLTPGDTVPRVNDEAQQTLDDATAVLRSALAGDGAGVVGTFDAVVDRSGLAGAYGVAWCLAATMLGDDTPGGGAALDFPGIDQADYDTRWVARFVSACANDDADTGEALFGAAAADGLLPDCLLTLAGSTIATLRSRSD
;
A
#
# COMPACT_ATOMS: atom_id res chain seq x y z
N MET A 1 -21.76 17.54 -30.49
CA MET A 1 -22.29 17.90 -29.16
C MET A 1 -22.95 16.64 -28.66
N GLU A 2 -22.37 15.81 -27.79
CA GLU A 2 -21.49 16.06 -26.65
C GLU A 2 -20.31 15.07 -26.62
N SER A 3 -19.14 15.57 -26.23
CA SER A 3 -18.05 14.77 -25.66
C SER A 3 -18.36 14.52 -24.19
N ALA A 4 -18.32 13.27 -23.75
CA ALA A 4 -18.20 12.91 -22.34
C ALA A 4 -16.87 12.16 -22.11
N PRO A 5 -16.10 12.50 -21.07
CA PRO A 5 -14.77 11.93 -20.84
C PRO A 5 -14.87 10.53 -20.24
N SER A 6 -14.36 9.52 -20.96
CA SER A 6 -14.16 8.19 -20.44
C SER A 6 -12.84 8.17 -19.65
N ALA A 7 -12.91 8.54 -18.37
CA ALA A 7 -11.81 8.34 -17.44
C ALA A 7 -11.74 6.84 -17.09
N PRO A 8 -10.57 6.18 -17.16
CA PRO A 8 -10.42 4.84 -16.62
C PRO A 8 -10.56 4.92 -15.10
N ARG A 9 -11.72 4.50 -14.60
CA ARG A 9 -11.91 4.24 -13.18
C ARG A 9 -11.08 2.99 -12.85
N LEU A 10 -9.90 3.20 -12.27
CA LEU A 10 -9.20 2.16 -11.50
C LEU A 10 -10.21 1.61 -10.48
N ARG A 11 -10.82 0.46 -10.78
CA ARG A 11 -11.50 -0.37 -9.80
C ARG A 11 -10.41 -1.20 -9.16
N ILE A 12 -9.66 -0.58 -8.25
CA ILE A 12 -8.81 -1.32 -7.32
C ILE A 12 -9.75 -2.23 -6.55
N SER A 13 -9.75 -3.53 -6.89
CA SER A 13 -10.63 -4.52 -6.29
C SER A 13 -10.28 -4.64 -4.82
N LEU A 14 -11.12 -4.01 -4.00
CA LEU A 14 -10.98 -3.82 -2.56
C LEU A 14 -11.24 -5.14 -1.81
N CYS A 15 -10.40 -6.16 -2.02
CA CYS A 15 -10.56 -7.45 -1.34
C CYS A 15 -9.68 -7.63 -0.09
N VAL A 16 -8.76 -6.70 0.24
CA VAL A 16 -7.66 -6.98 1.20
C VAL A 16 -7.71 -6.15 2.49
N VAL A 17 -8.89 -5.89 3.05
CA VAL A 17 -8.99 -5.31 4.42
C VAL A 17 -10.02 -6.00 5.34
N ASP A 18 -10.73 -7.02 4.85
CA ASP A 18 -11.79 -7.70 5.62
C ASP A 18 -11.25 -8.64 6.72
N GLY A 19 -9.94 -8.89 6.78
CA GLY A 19 -9.37 -9.99 7.58
C GLY A 19 -8.47 -9.64 8.77
N LEU A 20 -8.03 -8.38 8.97
CA LEU A 20 -6.86 -8.11 9.82
C LEU A 20 -7.12 -8.01 11.34
N PHE A 21 -8.35 -8.17 11.81
CA PHE A 21 -8.65 -8.13 13.25
C PHE A 21 -9.65 -9.22 13.68
N PRO A 22 -9.18 -10.35 14.24
CA PRO A 22 -10.07 -11.34 14.81
C PRO A 22 -10.46 -10.89 16.22
N GLY A 23 -11.70 -10.43 16.38
CA GLY A 23 -12.36 -10.51 17.67
C GLY A 23 -13.34 -9.41 17.96
N HIS A 24 -14.60 -9.58 17.54
CA HIS A 24 -15.71 -9.45 18.48
C HIS A 24 -16.91 -10.26 17.96
N ARG A 25 -17.45 -11.08 18.86
CA ARG A 25 -18.59 -11.99 18.68
C ARG A 25 -19.83 -11.19 18.22
N LEU A 26 -20.22 -11.32 16.96
CA LEU A 26 -21.35 -10.61 16.36
C LEU A 26 -22.69 -11.11 16.92
N THR A 27 -23.46 -10.18 17.46
CA THR A 27 -24.93 -10.22 17.43
C THR A 27 -25.39 -9.53 16.14
N PRO A 28 -26.45 -10.00 15.45
CA PRO A 28 -26.83 -9.45 14.17
C PRO A 28 -27.71 -8.20 14.37
N GLY A 29 -27.14 -7.02 14.11
CA GLY A 29 -27.85 -5.76 14.10
C GLY A 29 -27.02 -4.65 13.49
N ASP A 30 -27.27 -4.36 12.22
CA ASP A 30 -27.12 -3.02 11.60
C ASP A 30 -25.74 -2.32 11.69
N THR A 31 -24.70 -2.90 11.08
CA THR A 31 -23.41 -2.20 10.88
C THR A 31 -22.93 -2.35 9.43
N VAL A 32 -23.32 -1.44 8.54
CA VAL A 32 -22.83 -1.42 7.15
C VAL A 32 -22.27 -0.05 6.64
N PRO A 33 -22.29 1.09 7.37
CA PRO A 33 -21.56 2.28 6.90
C PRO A 33 -20.05 2.25 7.20
N ARG A 34 -19.66 1.79 8.39
CA ARG A 34 -18.32 2.04 8.96
C ARG A 34 -17.15 1.44 8.18
N VAL A 35 -17.33 0.23 7.63
CA VAL A 35 -16.28 -0.50 6.91
C VAL A 35 -15.93 0.17 5.59
N ASN A 36 -16.91 0.79 4.92
CA ASN A 36 -16.66 1.54 3.69
C ASN A 36 -15.93 2.85 3.96
N ASP A 37 -16.21 3.52 5.09
CA ASP A 37 -15.53 4.76 5.46
C ASP A 37 -14.03 4.52 5.72
N GLU A 38 -13.67 3.45 6.44
CA GLU A 38 -12.27 3.11 6.76
C GLU A 38 -11.46 2.72 5.52
N ALA A 39 -12.07 1.95 4.62
CA ALA A 39 -11.40 1.54 3.40
C ALA A 39 -11.27 2.71 2.40
N GLN A 40 -12.27 3.59 2.34
CA GLN A 40 -12.19 4.82 1.56
C GLN A 40 -11.14 5.78 2.14
N GLN A 41 -11.07 5.91 3.46
CA GLN A 41 -10.05 6.70 4.15
C GLN A 41 -8.64 6.22 3.79
N THR A 42 -8.40 4.91 3.81
CA THR A 42 -7.11 4.31 3.42
C THR A 42 -6.76 4.62 1.98
N LEU A 43 -7.74 4.59 1.07
CA LEU A 43 -7.54 4.93 -0.34
C LEU A 43 -7.25 6.42 -0.53
N ASP A 44 -7.94 7.31 0.18
CA ASP A 44 -7.69 8.75 0.17
C ASP A 44 -6.28 9.07 0.70
N ASP A 45 -5.87 8.42 1.80
CA ASP A 45 -4.53 8.58 2.38
C ASP A 45 -3.43 8.05 1.42
N ALA A 46 -3.64 6.89 0.79
CA ALA A 46 -2.74 6.37 -0.26
C ALA A 46 -2.67 7.30 -1.47
N THR A 47 -3.80 7.88 -1.88
CA THR A 47 -3.84 8.86 -2.97
C THR A 47 -3.09 10.13 -2.60
N ALA A 48 -3.20 10.60 -1.36
CA ALA A 48 -2.44 11.74 -0.86
C ALA A 48 -0.93 11.46 -0.89
N VAL A 49 -0.49 10.29 -0.42
CA VAL A 49 0.91 9.84 -0.53
C VAL A 49 1.39 9.85 -1.98
N LEU A 50 0.63 9.28 -2.91
CA LEU A 50 0.99 9.26 -4.33
C LEU A 50 1.09 10.66 -4.93
N ARG A 51 0.20 11.59 -4.57
CA ARG A 51 0.28 12.99 -5.02
C ARG A 51 1.53 13.68 -4.50
N SER A 52 1.87 13.51 -3.22
CA SER A 52 3.08 14.07 -2.63
C SER A 52 4.34 13.49 -3.29
N ALA A 53 4.39 12.17 -3.48
CA ALA A 53 5.49 11.50 -4.18
C ALA A 53 5.63 11.98 -5.64
N LEU A 54 4.53 12.18 -6.37
CA LEU A 54 4.52 12.74 -7.72
C LEU A 54 5.07 14.16 -7.77
N ALA A 55 4.77 14.97 -6.76
CA ALA A 55 5.27 16.33 -6.60
C ALA A 55 6.75 16.38 -6.13
N GLY A 56 7.36 15.22 -5.83
CA GLY A 56 8.70 15.14 -5.25
C GLY A 56 8.76 15.59 -3.78
N ASP A 57 7.61 15.68 -3.11
CA ASP A 57 7.49 16.08 -1.72
C ASP A 57 7.59 14.87 -0.78
N GLY A 58 8.83 14.44 -0.50
CA GLY A 58 9.11 13.36 0.44
C GLY A 58 8.64 13.69 1.87
N ALA A 59 8.71 14.96 2.28
CA ALA A 59 8.21 15.38 3.60
C ALA A 59 6.69 15.22 3.70
N GLY A 60 5.95 15.52 2.62
CA GLY A 60 4.52 15.28 2.51
C GLY A 60 4.14 13.80 2.52
N VAL A 61 4.98 12.91 1.96
CA VAL A 61 4.79 11.45 2.05
C VAL A 61 4.90 11.00 3.50
N VAL A 62 6.00 11.32 4.18
CA VAL A 62 6.23 10.94 5.58
C VAL A 62 5.16 11.55 6.48
N GLY A 63 4.82 12.82 6.30
CA GLY A 63 3.79 13.50 7.09
C GLY A 63 2.40 12.90 6.92
N THR A 64 2.07 12.36 5.74
CA THR A 64 0.80 11.63 5.53
C THR A 64 0.81 10.32 6.30
N PHE A 65 1.90 9.55 6.24
CA PHE A 65 2.03 8.32 7.01
C PHE A 65 2.00 8.58 8.52
N ASP A 66 2.70 9.60 9.02
CA ASP A 66 2.65 9.99 10.44
C ASP A 66 1.23 10.35 10.87
N ALA A 67 0.49 11.09 10.04
CA ALA A 67 -0.91 11.43 10.32
C ALA A 67 -1.82 10.19 10.36
N VAL A 68 -1.54 9.18 9.55
CA VAL A 68 -2.25 7.89 9.57
C VAL A 68 -1.87 7.08 10.82
N VAL A 69 -0.59 7.07 11.20
CA VAL A 69 -0.13 6.41 12.44
C VAL A 69 -0.76 7.06 13.67
N ASP A 70 -0.83 8.39 13.74
CA ASP A 70 -1.47 9.10 14.85
C ASP A 70 -2.97 8.78 14.95
N ARG A 71 -3.66 8.66 13.81
CA ARG A 71 -5.11 8.39 13.73
C ARG A 71 -5.47 6.93 13.98
N SER A 72 -4.74 6.00 13.37
CA SER A 72 -5.12 4.58 13.21
C SER A 72 -4.00 3.61 13.59
N GLY A 73 -2.88 4.10 14.10
CA GLY A 73 -1.72 3.30 14.47
C GLY A 73 -0.98 2.70 13.27
N LEU A 74 -0.04 1.80 13.57
CA LEU A 74 0.75 1.10 12.55
C LEU A 74 -0.12 0.26 11.59
N ALA A 75 -1.28 -0.22 12.04
CA ALA A 75 -2.21 -0.97 11.19
C ALA A 75 -2.78 -0.11 10.05
N GLY A 76 -3.12 1.15 10.32
CA GLY A 76 -3.55 2.08 9.27
C GLY A 76 -2.44 2.38 8.26
N ALA A 77 -1.22 2.63 8.76
CA ALA A 77 -0.06 2.89 7.90
C ALA A 77 0.32 1.69 7.04
N TYR A 78 0.21 0.48 7.60
CA TYR A 78 0.35 -0.77 6.86
C TYR A 78 -0.68 -0.88 5.73
N GLY A 79 -1.96 -0.59 6.00
CA GLY A 79 -3.00 -0.59 4.97
C GLY A 79 -2.70 0.35 3.80
N VAL A 80 -2.20 1.55 4.09
CA VAL A 80 -1.76 2.51 3.06
C VAL A 80 -0.57 1.97 2.27
N ALA A 81 0.45 1.41 2.93
CA ALA A 81 1.62 0.83 2.29
C ALA A 81 1.25 -0.38 1.39
N TRP A 82 0.35 -1.24 1.85
CA TRP A 82 -0.18 -2.36 1.09
C TRP A 82 -0.90 -1.91 -0.17
N CYS A 83 -1.69 -0.83 -0.06
CA CYS A 83 -2.38 -0.24 -1.21
C CYS A 83 -1.41 0.31 -2.26
N LEU A 84 -0.29 0.91 -1.84
CA LEU A 84 0.78 1.36 -2.76
C LEU A 84 1.44 0.17 -3.47
N ALA A 85 1.76 -0.90 -2.74
CA ALA A 85 2.32 -2.11 -3.32
C ALA A 85 1.37 -2.73 -4.35
N ALA A 86 0.08 -2.83 -4.03
CA ALA A 86 -0.95 -3.31 -4.95
C ALA A 86 -1.07 -2.42 -6.21
N THR A 87 -0.95 -1.10 -6.07
CA THR A 87 -0.93 -0.16 -7.21
C THR A 87 0.27 -0.43 -8.14
N MET A 88 1.42 -0.75 -7.55
CA MET A 88 2.64 -1.08 -8.29
C MET A 88 2.55 -2.45 -8.98
N LEU A 89 1.74 -3.38 -8.48
CA LEU A 89 1.44 -4.65 -9.14
C LEU A 89 0.43 -4.48 -10.29
N GLY A 90 -0.56 -3.61 -10.12
CA GLY A 90 -1.61 -3.37 -11.13
C GLY A 90 -2.58 -4.55 -11.30
N ASP A 91 -3.57 -4.38 -12.19
CA ASP A 91 -4.64 -5.37 -12.45
C ASP A 91 -4.16 -6.65 -13.17
N ASP A 92 -2.94 -6.65 -13.71
CA ASP A 92 -2.35 -7.74 -14.50
C ASP A 92 -1.50 -8.70 -13.65
N THR A 93 -1.79 -8.86 -12.36
CA THR A 93 -1.09 -9.87 -11.56
C THR A 93 -1.73 -11.24 -11.78
N PRO A 94 -1.09 -12.18 -12.48
CA PRO A 94 -1.56 -13.56 -12.48
C PRO A 94 -1.48 -14.05 -11.03
N GLY A 95 -2.64 -14.19 -10.40
CA GLY A 95 -2.74 -14.71 -9.04
C GLY A 95 -2.09 -16.08 -8.97
N GLY A 96 -0.90 -16.16 -8.36
CA GLY A 96 -0.22 -17.43 -8.19
C GLY A 96 1.26 -17.29 -7.96
N GLY A 97 1.67 -17.34 -6.69
CA GLY A 97 2.81 -18.11 -6.17
C GLY A 97 4.18 -17.95 -6.84
N ALA A 98 4.37 -16.95 -7.68
CA ALA A 98 5.64 -16.65 -8.29
C ALA A 98 6.44 -15.89 -7.24
N ALA A 99 7.44 -16.56 -6.66
CA ALA A 99 8.53 -15.86 -6.00
C ALA A 99 9.11 -14.90 -7.04
N LEU A 100 8.80 -13.60 -6.89
CA LEU A 100 9.45 -12.57 -7.68
C LEU A 100 10.94 -12.65 -7.33
N ASP A 101 11.70 -13.26 -8.22
CA ASP A 101 13.14 -13.36 -8.08
C ASP A 101 13.72 -11.99 -8.45
N PHE A 102 14.31 -11.32 -7.46
CA PHE A 102 14.92 -10.00 -7.63
C PHE A 102 16.45 -10.18 -7.61
N PRO A 103 17.07 -10.58 -8.73
CA PRO A 103 18.52 -10.78 -8.79
C PRO A 103 19.26 -9.49 -8.43
N GLY A 104 20.22 -9.58 -7.49
CA GLY A 104 21.00 -8.44 -7.01
C GLY A 104 20.42 -7.74 -5.78
N ILE A 105 19.28 -8.19 -5.25
CA ILE A 105 18.68 -7.64 -4.03
C ILE A 105 19.65 -7.67 -2.84
N ASP A 106 20.55 -8.66 -2.71
CA ASP A 106 21.50 -8.74 -1.59
C ASP A 106 22.50 -7.57 -1.53
N GLN A 107 22.72 -6.84 -2.63
CA GLN A 107 23.60 -5.67 -2.70
C GLN A 107 22.83 -4.34 -2.61
N ALA A 108 21.50 -4.39 -2.58
CA ALA A 108 20.68 -3.20 -2.50
C ALA A 108 20.59 -2.65 -1.08
N ASP A 109 20.34 -1.35 -0.97
CA ASP A 109 20.08 -0.68 0.30
C ASP A 109 18.89 -1.34 1.02
N TYR A 110 18.86 -1.22 2.35
CA TYR A 110 17.88 -1.93 3.18
C TYR A 110 16.43 -1.64 2.75
N ASP A 111 16.12 -0.39 2.44
CA ASP A 111 14.83 0.08 1.95
C ASP A 111 14.43 -0.59 0.63
N THR A 112 15.35 -0.70 -0.33
CA THR A 112 15.07 -1.36 -1.61
C THR A 112 14.83 -2.86 -1.43
N ARG A 113 15.60 -3.50 -0.55
CA ARG A 113 15.41 -4.90 -0.17
C ARG A 113 14.10 -5.15 0.54
N TRP A 114 13.68 -4.19 1.37
CA TRP A 114 12.41 -4.22 2.07
C TRP A 114 11.26 -4.08 1.07
N VAL A 115 11.31 -3.10 0.16
CA VAL A 115 10.28 -2.86 -0.86
C VAL A 115 10.06 -4.11 -1.71
N ALA A 116 11.12 -4.73 -2.23
CA ALA A 116 10.99 -5.94 -3.04
C ALA A 116 10.35 -7.11 -2.27
N ARG A 117 10.72 -7.31 -0.99
CA ARG A 117 10.09 -8.34 -0.14
C ARG A 117 8.64 -8.01 0.19
N PHE A 118 8.34 -6.75 0.48
CA PHE A 118 7.01 -6.29 0.81
C PHE A 118 6.05 -6.41 -0.39
N VAL A 119 6.53 -6.07 -1.59
CA VAL A 119 5.76 -6.21 -2.84
C VAL A 119 5.58 -7.67 -3.21
N SER A 120 6.58 -8.52 -2.97
CA SER A 120 6.44 -9.96 -3.13
C SER A 120 5.39 -10.53 -2.17
N ALA A 121 5.37 -10.10 -0.90
CA ALA A 121 4.34 -10.48 0.06
C ALA A 121 2.95 -10.04 -0.43
N CYS A 122 2.83 -8.80 -0.91
CA CYS A 122 1.59 -8.29 -1.50
C CYS A 122 1.13 -9.09 -2.74
N ALA A 123 2.07 -9.49 -3.61
CA ALA A 123 1.75 -10.28 -4.81
C ALA A 123 1.29 -11.71 -4.47
N ASN A 124 1.74 -12.25 -3.34
CA ASN A 124 1.37 -13.58 -2.86
C ASN A 124 0.18 -13.56 -1.88
N ASP A 125 -0.43 -12.40 -1.64
CA ASP A 125 -1.47 -12.20 -0.62
C ASP A 125 -1.02 -12.67 0.79
N ASP A 126 0.28 -12.58 1.07
CA ASP A 126 0.90 -13.01 2.32
C ASP A 126 0.95 -11.83 3.30
N ALA A 127 -0.20 -11.56 3.92
CA ALA A 127 -0.35 -10.47 4.88
C ALA A 127 0.51 -10.68 6.14
N ASP A 128 0.68 -11.94 6.59
CA ASP A 128 1.49 -12.26 7.77
C ASP A 128 2.97 -11.84 7.56
N THR A 129 3.54 -12.16 6.39
CA THR A 129 4.89 -11.73 6.02
C THR A 129 4.97 -10.21 5.87
N GLY A 130 3.95 -9.59 5.27
CA GLY A 130 3.86 -8.13 5.14
C GLY A 130 3.88 -7.41 6.48
N GLU A 131 3.06 -7.85 7.43
CA GLU A 131 2.99 -7.31 8.79
C GLU A 131 4.31 -7.48 9.54
N ALA A 132 4.91 -8.67 9.45
CA ALA A 132 6.19 -8.95 10.10
C ALA A 132 7.30 -8.03 9.58
N LEU A 133 7.37 -7.81 8.26
CA LEU A 133 8.32 -6.89 7.63
C LEU A 133 8.06 -5.43 8.05
N PHE A 134 6.79 -5.03 8.13
CA PHE A 134 6.41 -3.68 8.52
C PHE A 134 6.74 -3.41 9.99
N GLY A 135 6.40 -4.35 10.88
CA GLY A 135 6.71 -4.29 12.31
C GLY A 135 8.21 -4.27 12.57
N ALA A 136 9.01 -5.03 11.83
CA ALA A 136 10.47 -5.01 11.93
C ALA A 136 11.04 -3.65 11.54
N ALA A 137 10.63 -3.09 10.39
CA ALA A 137 11.09 -1.76 9.96
C ALA A 137 10.67 -0.64 10.94
N ALA A 138 9.49 -0.76 11.55
CA ALA A 138 9.03 0.16 12.59
C ALA A 138 9.87 0.06 13.87
N ALA A 139 10.19 -1.16 14.31
CA ALA A 139 11.02 -1.40 15.49
C ALA A 139 12.46 -0.90 15.31
N ASP A 140 12.99 -1.02 14.09
CA ASP A 140 14.33 -0.54 13.73
C ASP A 140 14.39 0.97 13.44
N GLY A 141 13.23 1.65 13.38
CA GLY A 141 13.15 3.09 13.07
C GLY A 141 13.44 3.42 11.60
N LEU A 142 13.44 2.43 10.71
CA LEU A 142 13.73 2.55 9.27
C LEU A 142 12.46 2.65 8.42
N LEU A 143 11.29 2.57 9.05
CA LEU A 143 9.99 2.62 8.37
C LEU A 143 9.83 3.86 7.46
N PRO A 144 10.21 5.09 7.85
CA PRO A 144 10.04 6.26 6.99
C PRO A 144 10.81 6.16 5.68
N ASP A 145 12.07 5.70 5.71
CA ASP A 145 12.90 5.49 4.53
C ASP A 145 12.33 4.39 3.62
N CYS A 146 11.88 3.27 4.21
CA CYS A 146 11.22 2.20 3.47
C CYS A 146 9.96 2.67 2.73
N LEU A 147 9.13 3.49 3.39
CA LEU A 147 7.90 4.04 2.81
C LEU A 147 8.19 5.06 1.70
N LEU A 148 9.23 5.88 1.87
CA LEU A 148 9.70 6.80 0.83
C LEU A 148 10.17 6.04 -0.41
N THR A 149 10.99 5.01 -0.24
CA THR A 149 11.44 4.16 -1.35
C THR A 149 10.27 3.44 -2.02
N LEU A 150 9.29 2.94 -1.24
CA LEU A 150 8.08 2.32 -1.79
C LEU A 150 7.28 3.30 -2.66
N ALA A 151 7.03 4.50 -2.14
CA ALA A 151 6.30 5.54 -2.86
C ALA A 151 7.04 5.96 -4.13
N GLY A 152 8.36 6.20 -4.03
CA GLY A 152 9.22 6.52 -5.18
C GLY A 152 9.21 5.44 -6.25
N SER A 153 9.31 4.17 -5.84
CA SER A 153 9.26 3.01 -6.75
C SER A 153 7.91 2.93 -7.46
N THR A 154 6.81 3.13 -6.71
CA THR A 154 5.45 3.13 -7.27
C THR A 154 5.30 4.20 -8.36
N ILE A 155 5.81 5.42 -8.12
CA ILE A 155 5.79 6.49 -9.12
C ILE A 155 6.66 6.15 -10.35
N ALA A 156 7.85 5.59 -10.14
CA ALA A 156 8.72 5.18 -11.24
C ALA A 156 8.01 4.14 -12.13
N THR A 157 7.33 3.15 -11.53
CA THR A 157 6.53 2.17 -12.26
C THR A 157 5.35 2.82 -13.00
N LEU A 158 4.58 3.70 -12.35
CA LEU A 158 3.45 4.38 -13.00
C LEU A 158 3.88 5.25 -14.18
N ARG A 159 5.03 5.94 -14.08
CA ARG A 159 5.62 6.71 -15.19
C ARG A 159 6.04 5.79 -16.34
N SER A 160 6.70 4.67 -16.04
CA SER A 160 7.12 3.71 -17.07
C SER A 160 5.95 3.06 -17.83
N ARG A 161 4.75 3.00 -17.25
CA ARG A 161 3.55 2.48 -17.93
C ARG A 161 2.80 3.54 -18.76
N SER A 162 3.11 4.82 -18.54
CA SER A 162 2.46 5.94 -19.23
C SER A 162 3.21 6.40 -20.48
N ASP A 163 4.40 5.84 -20.73
CA ASP A 163 5.25 6.05 -21.91
C ASP A 163 5.01 4.93 -22.95
#